data_AF-A0A845RS00-F1
#
_entry.id   AF-A0A845RS00-F1
#
_cell.length_a   1.000
_cell.length_b   1.000
_cell.length_c   1.000
_cell.angle_alpha   90.00
_cell.angle_beta   90.00
_cell.angle_gamma   90.00
#
_symmetry.space_group_name_H-M   'P 1'
#
loop_
_entity.id
_entity.type
_entity.pdbx_description
1 polymer ?
#
loop_
_entity_poly.entity_id
_entity_poly.type
_entity_poly.pdbx_seq_one_letter_code
_entity_poly.pdbx_strand_id
1 'polypeptide(L)'
;MNIIVKIEDGEVKTMLTNLMSKTGNLKPAMETIGQIVRRSVLKNFDKGGRPAKWIPSKRVLKHGGKTLVDKAILRNSINYNAFSNSVEIGPADSVPYAAVHQFGIGRRSVISSRRVMGAIPARPYLLVQDEDWVETKEALKDHLMEGSK
;
A
#
# COMPACT_ATOMS: atom_id res chain seq x y z
N MET A 1 10.39 -22.75 -59.14
CA MET A 1 9.22 -21.85 -59.16
C MET A 1 9.09 -21.30 -57.74
N ASN A 2 9.35 -20.01 -57.53
CA ASN A 2 9.34 -19.42 -56.18
C ASN A 2 7.98 -18.77 -55.91
N ILE A 3 7.37 -19.14 -54.78
CA ILE A 3 6.13 -18.53 -54.28
C ILE A 3 6.54 -17.50 -53.22
N ILE A 4 6.11 -16.26 -53.39
CA ILE A 4 6.31 -15.17 -52.42
C ILE A 4 4.94 -14.78 -51.90
N VAL A 5 4.74 -14.86 -50.59
CA VAL A 5 3.52 -14.42 -49.89
C VAL A 5 3.87 -13.21 -49.05
N LYS A 6 3.12 -12.12 -49.21
CA LYS A 6 3.18 -10.94 -48.35
C LYS A 6 2.10 -11.07 -47.28
N ILE A 7 2.49 -11.03 -46.02
CA ILE A 7 1.58 -11.04 -44.88
C ILE A 7 1.39 -9.59 -44.40
N GLU A 8 0.14 -9.17 -44.22
CA GLU A 8 -0.22 -7.88 -43.63
C GLU A 8 -0.10 -7.99 -42.10
N ASP A 9 0.81 -7.24 -41.49
CA ASP A 9 1.13 -7.29 -40.05
C ASP A 9 0.82 -5.96 -39.31
N GLY A 10 0.03 -5.08 -39.94
CA GLY A 10 -0.26 -3.73 -39.45
C GLY A 10 -0.93 -3.70 -38.07
N GLU A 11 -1.85 -4.62 -37.80
CA GLU A 11 -2.52 -4.75 -36.51
C GLU A 11 -1.52 -5.13 -35.39
N VAL A 12 -0.62 -6.08 -35.69
CA VAL A 12 0.42 -6.51 -34.73
C VAL A 12 1.37 -5.36 -34.41
N LYS A 13 1.78 -4.58 -35.41
CA LYS A 13 2.63 -3.38 -35.22
C LYS A 13 1.93 -2.31 -34.39
N THR A 14 0.64 -2.09 -34.62
CA THR A 14 -0.17 -1.15 -33.84
C THR A 14 -0.26 -1.60 -32.39
N MET A 15 -0.55 -2.87 -32.14
CA MET A 15 -0.61 -3.44 -30.78
C MET A 15 0.73 -3.31 -30.05
N LEU A 16 1.85 -3.63 -30.72
CA LEU A 16 3.19 -3.49 -30.15
C LEU A 16 3.51 -2.02 -29.81
N THR A 17 3.14 -1.08 -30.69
CA THR A 17 3.35 0.36 -30.46
C THR A 17 2.56 0.87 -29.25
N ASN A 18 1.30 0.42 -29.10
CA ASN A 18 0.47 0.76 -27.95
C ASN A 18 1.06 0.18 -26.66
N LEU A 19 1.51 -1.07 -26.67
CA LEU A 19 2.12 -1.70 -25.51
C LEU A 19 3.41 -0.97 -25.10
N MET A 20 4.30 -0.67 -26.05
CA MET A 20 5.51 0.10 -25.79
C MET A 20 5.20 1.45 -25.14
N SER A 21 4.20 2.18 -25.65
CA SER A 21 3.75 3.45 -25.08
C SER A 21 3.27 3.30 -23.62
N LYS A 22 2.42 2.29 -23.35
CA LYS A 22 1.89 2.02 -22.00
C LYS A 22 2.98 1.59 -21.01
N THR A 23 3.96 0.80 -21.45
CA THR A 23 5.12 0.44 -20.62
C THR A 23 6.07 1.60 -20.37
N GLY A 24 6.12 2.59 -21.27
CA GLY A 24 6.92 3.80 -21.10
C GLY A 24 6.37 4.77 -20.04
N ASN A 25 5.08 4.67 -19.71
CA ASN A 25 4.46 5.45 -18.64
C ASN A 25 3.48 4.59 -17.81
N LEU A 26 3.99 3.96 -16.75
CA LEU A 26 3.15 3.21 -15.81
C LEU A 26 2.56 4.07 -14.71
N LYS A 27 2.79 5.39 -14.68
CA LYS A 27 2.25 6.26 -13.63
C LYS A 27 0.73 6.12 -13.46
N PRO A 28 -0.10 6.02 -14.52
CA PRO A 28 -1.52 5.76 -14.36
C PRO A 28 -1.83 4.43 -13.66
N ALA A 29 -1.11 3.36 -13.96
CA ALA A 29 -1.23 2.09 -13.25
C ALA A 29 -0.80 2.23 -11.78
N MET A 30 0.32 2.93 -11.52
CA MET A 30 0.83 3.15 -10.16
C MET A 30 -0.13 3.97 -9.30
N GLU A 31 -0.87 4.93 -9.87
CA GLU A 31 -1.94 5.66 -9.17
C GLU A 31 -3.03 4.70 -8.68
N THR A 32 -3.53 3.83 -9.56
CA THR A 32 -4.54 2.83 -9.20
C THR A 32 -4.00 1.87 -8.13
N ILE A 33 -2.76 1.39 -8.27
CA ILE A 33 -2.11 0.52 -7.30
C ILE A 33 -1.96 1.23 -5.94
N GLY A 34 -1.55 2.50 -5.93
CA GLY A 34 -1.46 3.29 -4.71
C GLY A 34 -2.80 3.42 -3.97
N GLN A 35 -3.90 3.57 -4.70
CA GLN A 35 -5.25 3.59 -4.12
C GLN A 35 -5.63 2.24 -3.50
N ILE A 36 -5.32 1.13 -4.18
CA ILE A 36 -5.57 -0.24 -3.69
C ILE A 36 -4.80 -0.46 -2.39
N VAL A 37 -3.49 -0.20 -2.39
CA VAL A 37 -2.62 -0.39 -1.23
C VAL A 37 -3.06 0.50 -0.07
N ARG A 38 -3.36 1.78 -0.32
CA ARG A 38 -3.87 2.70 0.71
C ARG A 38 -5.18 2.21 1.31
N ARG A 39 -6.13 1.77 0.48
CA ARG A 39 -7.40 1.21 0.95
C ARG A 39 -7.18 -0.02 1.83
N SER A 40 -6.25 -0.90 1.47
CA SER A 40 -5.88 -2.04 2.30
C SER A 40 -5.33 -1.62 3.66
N VAL A 41 -4.41 -0.65 3.68
CA VAL A 41 -3.87 -0.12 4.93
C VAL A 41 -4.99 0.46 5.81
N LEU A 42 -5.90 1.25 5.26
CA LEU A 42 -7.04 1.79 6.01
C LEU A 42 -7.94 0.68 6.57
N LYS A 43 -8.18 -0.39 5.80
CA LYS A 43 -8.93 -1.57 6.24
C LYS A 43 -8.24 -2.28 7.42
N ASN A 44 -6.90 -2.23 7.53
CA ASN A 44 -6.20 -2.75 8.71
C ASN A 44 -6.60 -2.00 9.99
N PHE A 45 -6.69 -0.67 9.96
CA PHE A 45 -7.18 0.12 11.09
C PHE A 45 -8.63 -0.20 11.42
N ASP A 46 -9.48 -0.29 10.40
CA ASP A 46 -10.92 -0.52 10.57
C ASP A 46 -11.19 -1.89 11.18
N LYS A 47 -10.37 -2.89 10.85
CA LYS A 47 -10.45 -4.24 11.44
C LYS A 47 -9.63 -4.38 12.73
N GLY A 48 -8.79 -3.42 13.10
CA GLY A 48 -7.92 -3.51 14.28
C GLY A 48 -6.78 -4.51 14.12
N GLY A 49 -6.23 -4.60 12.91
CA GLY A 49 -5.20 -5.55 12.49
C GLY A 49 -5.73 -6.62 11.52
N ARG A 50 -4.89 -6.93 10.51
CA ARG A 50 -5.04 -8.05 9.58
C ARG A 50 -3.66 -8.60 9.20
N PRO A 51 -3.52 -9.91 8.94
CA PRO A 51 -4.55 -10.93 9.13
C PRO A 51 -4.80 -11.18 10.63
N ALA A 52 -3.78 -11.01 11.46
CA ALA A 52 -3.89 -11.05 12.92
C ALA A 52 -4.36 -9.71 13.51
N LYS A 53 -5.17 -9.78 14.56
CA LYS A 53 -5.57 -8.59 15.33
C LYS A 53 -4.39 -8.04 16.12
N TRP A 54 -4.31 -6.72 16.22
CA TRP A 54 -3.35 -6.07 17.10
C TRP A 54 -3.72 -6.26 18.57
N ILE A 55 -2.69 -6.36 19.41
CA ILE A 55 -2.87 -6.38 20.86
C ILE A 55 -3.63 -5.11 21.30
N PRO A 56 -4.74 -5.23 22.04
CA PRO A 56 -5.50 -4.10 22.55
C PRO A 56 -4.61 -3.10 23.30
N SER A 57 -4.77 -1.80 23.04
CA SER A 57 -4.09 -0.78 23.83
C SER A 57 -4.70 -0.68 25.23
N LYS A 58 -3.93 -0.18 26.21
CA LYS A 58 -4.45 0.10 27.57
C LYS A 58 -5.71 0.97 27.55
N ARG A 59 -5.77 1.93 26.62
CA ARG A 59 -6.96 2.77 26.42
C ARG A 59 -8.17 1.93 26.02
N VAL A 60 -8.01 1.03 25.05
CA VAL A 60 -9.08 0.13 24.60
C VAL A 60 -9.56 -0.77 25.73
N LEU A 61 -8.65 -1.30 26.55
CA LEU A 61 -9.03 -2.14 27.69
C LEU A 61 -9.83 -1.36 28.76
N LYS A 62 -9.58 -0.04 28.92
CA LYS A 62 -10.24 0.78 29.94
C LYS A 62 -11.52 1.48 29.45
N HIS A 63 -11.55 1.87 28.18
CA HIS A 63 -12.58 2.75 27.62
C HIS A 63 -13.26 2.18 26.36
N GLY A 64 -12.82 1.02 25.87
CA GLY A 64 -13.32 0.43 24.64
C GLY A 64 -12.77 1.09 23.36
N GLY A 65 -13.39 0.77 22.23
CA GLY A 65 -13.00 1.24 20.90
C GLY A 65 -11.91 0.39 20.24
N LYS A 66 -11.18 0.97 19.27
CA LYS A 66 -10.19 0.25 18.45
C LYS A 66 -8.77 0.78 18.64
N THR A 67 -7.82 -0.13 18.74
CA THR A 67 -6.39 0.21 18.83
C THR A 67 -5.96 1.01 17.59
N LEU A 68 -5.18 2.08 17.79
CA LEU A 68 -4.80 3.08 16.78
C LEU A 68 -5.94 3.94 16.18
N VAL A 69 -7.17 3.79 16.66
CA VAL A 69 -8.32 4.60 16.22
C VAL A 69 -8.93 5.29 17.45
N ASP A 70 -8.26 6.36 17.88
CA ASP A 70 -8.80 7.31 18.86
C ASP A 70 -9.45 8.49 18.13
N LYS A 71 -8.64 9.53 17.88
CA LYS A 71 -8.87 10.63 16.94
C LYS A 71 -8.54 10.25 15.49
N ALA A 72 -8.17 8.99 15.24
CA ALA A 72 -7.77 8.45 13.93
C ALA A 72 -6.66 9.22 13.18
N ILE A 73 -5.83 10.01 13.87
CA ILE A 73 -4.80 10.86 13.26
C ILE A 73 -3.84 10.04 12.37
N LEU A 74 -3.26 8.97 12.92
CA LEU A 74 -2.34 8.10 12.16
C LEU A 74 -3.04 7.48 10.93
N ARG A 75 -4.23 6.90 11.11
CA ARG A 75 -5.03 6.33 10.01
C ARG A 75 -5.28 7.36 8.90
N ASN A 76 -5.71 8.55 9.27
CA ASN A 76 -6.08 9.59 8.31
C ASN A 76 -4.86 10.25 7.65
N SER A 77 -3.68 10.13 8.27
CA SER A 77 -2.41 10.61 7.71
C SER A 77 -1.80 9.68 6.65
N ILE A 78 -2.36 8.47 6.44
CA ILE A 78 -1.84 7.54 5.44
C ILE A 78 -2.09 8.09 4.04
N ASN A 79 -1.01 8.26 3.29
CA ASN A 79 -1.03 8.66 1.89
C ASN A 79 -0.02 7.86 1.07
N TYR A 80 -0.11 7.96 -0.25
CA TYR A 80 0.82 7.36 -1.17
C TYR A 80 1.34 8.38 -2.20
N ASN A 81 2.52 8.10 -2.77
CA ASN A 81 3.05 8.79 -3.94
C ASN A 81 3.23 7.77 -5.07
N ALA A 82 2.63 8.05 -6.23
CA ALA A 82 2.79 7.21 -7.42
C ALA A 82 3.82 7.82 -8.37
N PHE A 83 4.87 7.04 -8.65
CA PHE A 83 5.91 7.36 -9.62
C PHE A 83 5.69 6.59 -10.92
N SER A 84 6.62 6.72 -11.87
CA SER A 84 6.52 6.03 -13.16
C SER A 84 6.75 4.52 -13.08
N ASN A 85 7.33 4.01 -11.99
CA ASN A 85 7.67 2.60 -11.83
C ASN A 85 7.52 2.08 -10.38
N SER A 86 7.02 2.90 -9.47
CA SER A 86 6.89 2.56 -8.06
C SER A 86 5.74 3.29 -7.38
N VAL A 87 5.33 2.75 -6.24
CA VAL A 87 4.41 3.40 -5.30
C VAL A 87 5.09 3.43 -3.95
N GLU A 88 5.16 4.60 -3.34
CA GLU A 88 5.55 4.77 -1.95
C GLU A 88 4.30 4.97 -1.08
N ILE A 89 4.24 4.34 0.09
CA ILE A 89 3.13 4.49 1.03
C ILE A 89 3.63 4.72 2.45
N GLY A 90 3.01 5.66 3.15
CA GLY A 90 3.38 5.98 4.51
C GLY A 90 2.42 6.95 5.20
N PRO A 91 2.58 7.13 6.51
CA PRO A 91 1.95 8.22 7.24
C PRO A 91 2.66 9.55 6.97
N ALA A 92 1.98 10.66 7.27
CA ALA A 92 2.61 11.99 7.22
C ALA A 92 3.75 12.12 8.25
N ASP A 93 4.79 12.89 7.89
CA ASP A 93 5.96 13.16 8.73
C ASP A 93 5.62 13.80 10.08
N SER A 94 4.49 14.52 10.14
CA SER A 94 3.96 15.14 11.36
C SER A 94 3.45 14.13 12.40
N VAL A 95 3.49 12.82 12.11
CA VAL A 95 3.06 11.74 12.98
C VAL A 95 4.28 10.93 13.48
N PRO A 96 5.12 11.48 14.39
CA PRO A 96 6.42 10.90 14.76
C PRO A 96 6.33 9.54 15.48
N TYR A 97 5.15 9.21 16.02
CA TYR A 97 4.90 7.93 16.70
C TYR A 97 4.50 6.79 15.74
N ALA A 98 4.34 7.08 14.44
CA ALA A 98 4.03 6.12 13.39
C ALA A 98 4.97 4.91 13.41
N ALA A 99 6.29 5.16 13.32
CA ALA A 99 7.31 4.12 13.30
C ALA A 99 7.28 3.25 14.56
N VAL A 100 7.06 3.87 15.73
CA VAL A 100 6.94 3.13 17.00
C VAL A 100 5.74 2.19 16.98
N HIS A 101 4.63 2.57 16.36
CA HIS A 101 3.50 1.67 16.20
C HIS A 101 3.73 0.61 15.14
N GLN A 102 4.38 0.94 14.02
CA GLN A 102 4.68 -0.02 12.95
C GLN A 102 5.60 -1.14 13.45
N PHE A 103 6.73 -0.77 14.05
CA PHE A 103 7.80 -1.70 14.42
C PHE A 103 7.76 -2.15 15.88
N GLY A 104 7.03 -1.43 16.74
CA GLY A 104 7.11 -1.62 18.19
C GLY A 104 8.40 -1.05 18.77
N ILE A 105 8.48 -1.04 20.10
CA ILE A 105 9.70 -0.73 20.83
C ILE A 105 9.71 -1.52 22.15
N GLY A 106 10.90 -2.00 22.54
CA GLY A 106 11.12 -2.63 23.83
C GLY A 106 10.96 -1.67 25.01
N ARG A 107 11.09 -2.19 26.23
CA ARG A 107 11.17 -1.34 27.43
C ARG A 107 12.40 -0.46 27.33
N ARG A 108 12.25 0.84 27.58
CA ARG A 108 13.36 1.79 27.55
C ARG A 108 13.40 2.60 28.82
N SER A 109 14.57 2.62 29.47
CA SER A 109 14.82 3.52 30.59
C SER A 109 15.08 4.91 30.02
N VAL A 110 14.22 5.88 30.36
CA VAL A 110 14.46 7.26 29.98
C VAL A 110 15.29 7.89 31.09
N ILE A 111 16.61 7.90 30.89
CA ILE A 111 17.61 8.35 31.88
C ILE A 111 17.26 9.71 32.49
N SER A 112 16.69 10.63 31.69
CA SER A 112 16.38 12.00 32.16
C SER A 112 15.13 12.12 33.06
N SER A 113 14.25 11.11 33.15
CA SER A 113 12.94 11.27 33.80
C SER A 113 12.65 10.30 34.94
N ARG A 114 13.59 9.40 35.29
CA ARG A 114 13.40 8.26 36.21
C ARG A 114 12.15 7.39 35.91
N ARG A 115 11.55 7.55 34.72
CA ARG A 115 10.41 6.76 34.25
C ARG A 115 10.88 5.71 33.27
N VAL A 116 10.39 4.48 33.47
CA VAL A 116 10.55 3.41 32.50
C VAL A 116 9.39 3.47 31.52
N MET A 117 9.69 3.71 30.24
CA MET A 117 8.70 3.54 29.20
C MET A 117 8.44 2.04 29.03
N GLY A 118 7.18 1.64 29.21
CA GLY A 118 6.76 0.25 28.98
C GLY A 118 6.92 -0.14 27.50
N ALA A 119 7.13 -1.42 27.23
CA ALA A 119 7.19 -1.92 25.86
C ALA A 119 5.88 -1.62 25.12
N ILE A 120 6.02 -1.20 23.86
CA ILE A 120 4.90 -0.99 22.96
C ILE A 120 5.00 -2.09 21.89
N PRO A 121 4.01 -3.00 21.78
CA PRO A 121 4.07 -4.04 20.77
C PRO A 121 3.93 -3.44 19.36
N ALA A 122 4.55 -4.11 18.39
CA ALA A 122 4.40 -3.81 16.98
C ALA A 122 2.94 -3.97 16.54
N ARG A 123 2.51 -3.09 15.65
CA ARG A 123 1.20 -3.04 15.01
C ARG A 123 1.47 -2.74 13.55
N PRO A 124 1.89 -3.74 12.76
CA PRO A 124 2.32 -3.53 11.38
C PRO A 124 1.11 -3.15 10.51
N TYR A 125 0.76 -1.87 10.50
CA TYR A 125 -0.45 -1.35 9.88
C TYR A 125 -0.29 -1.13 8.38
N LEU A 126 0.94 -1.01 7.89
CA LEU A 126 1.26 -0.91 6.46
C LEU A 126 1.18 -2.25 5.72
N LEU A 127 0.78 -3.34 6.39
CA LEU A 127 0.75 -4.68 5.79
C LEU A 127 -0.36 -4.81 4.73
N VAL A 128 0.04 -5.06 3.50
CA VAL A 128 -0.83 -5.44 2.38
C VAL A 128 -1.18 -6.93 2.48
N GLN A 129 -2.41 -7.30 2.15
CA GLN A 129 -2.88 -8.69 2.20
C GLN A 129 -2.84 -9.34 0.81
N ASP A 130 -2.93 -10.67 0.79
CA ASP A 130 -2.92 -11.46 -0.45
C ASP A 130 -4.03 -11.06 -1.42
N GLU A 131 -5.21 -10.70 -0.89
CA GLU A 131 -6.34 -10.22 -1.68
C GLU A 131 -6.04 -8.95 -2.49
N ASP A 132 -5.18 -8.07 -1.96
CA ASP A 132 -4.87 -6.78 -2.58
C ASP A 132 -3.88 -6.96 -3.75
N TRP A 133 -3.08 -8.03 -3.73
CA TRP A 133 -2.18 -8.38 -4.83
C TRP A 133 -2.92 -8.87 -6.06
N VAL A 134 -4.09 -9.50 -5.89
CA VAL A 134 -4.96 -9.89 -7.01
C VAL A 134 -5.44 -8.64 -7.73
N GLU A 135 -5.98 -7.67 -6.99
CA GLU A 135 -6.48 -6.40 -7.52
C GLU A 135 -5.36 -5.56 -8.15
N THR A 136 -4.17 -5.56 -7.54
CA THR A 136 -2.97 -4.87 -8.07
C THR A 136 -2.55 -5.43 -9.44
N LYS A 137 -2.56 -6.75 -9.60
CA LYS A 137 -2.22 -7.41 -10.88
C LYS A 137 -3.25 -7.10 -11.95
N GLU A 138 -4.53 -7.10 -11.57
CA GLU A 138 -5.63 -6.76 -12.47
C GLU A 138 -5.52 -5.31 -12.96
N ALA A 139 -5.29 -4.36 -12.04
CA ALA A 139 -5.08 -2.95 -12.39
C ALA A 139 -3.90 -2.74 -13.37
N LEU A 140 -2.79 -3.46 -13.17
CA LEU A 140 -1.65 -3.39 -14.08
C LEU A 140 -1.98 -4.01 -15.44
N LYS A 141 -2.63 -5.18 -15.46
CA LYS A 141 -3.06 -5.84 -16.69
C LYS A 141 -4.00 -4.95 -17.50
N ASP A 142 -4.97 -4.33 -16.85
CA ASP A 142 -5.93 -3.45 -17.49
C ASP A 142 -5.22 -2.26 -18.15
N HIS A 143 -4.30 -1.60 -17.45
CA HIS A 143 -3.51 -0.50 -18.04
C HIS A 143 -2.73 -0.92 -19.29
N LEU A 144 -2.16 -2.13 -19.29
CA LEU A 144 -1.38 -2.65 -20.42
C LEU A 144 -2.24 -3.10 -21.60
N MET A 145 -3.47 -3.55 -21.34
CA MET A 145 -4.38 -4.11 -22.35
C MET A 145 -5.42 -3.10 -22.86
N GLU A 146 -5.58 -1.97 -22.17
CA GLU A 146 -6.50 -0.90 -22.55
C GLU A 146 -6.13 -0.33 -23.94
N GLY A 147 -7.01 -0.53 -24.92
CA GLY A 147 -6.80 -0.16 -26.33
C GLY A 147 -6.45 -1.33 -27.27
N SER A 148 -6.43 -2.58 -26.79
CA SER A 148 -6.27 -3.79 -27.62
C SER A 148 -7.60 -4.38 -28.13
N LYS A 149 -8.63 -3.54 -28.32
CA LYS A 149 -9.94 -3.97 -28.85
C LYS A 149 -10.07 -3.67 -30.32
#